data_AF-A0AAE0X141-F1
#
_entry.id   AF-A0AAE0X141-F1
#
_cell.length_a   1.000
_cell.length_b   1.000
_cell.length_c   1.000
_cell.angle_alpha   90.00
_cell.angle_beta   90.00
_cell.angle_gamma   90.00
#
_symmetry.space_group_name_H-M   'P 1'
#
loop_
_entity.id
_entity.type
_entity.pdbx_description
1 polymer ?
#
loop_
_entity_poly.entity_id
_entity_poly.type
_entity_poly.pdbx_seq_one_letter_code
_entity_poly.pdbx_strand_id
1 'polypeptide(L)'
;MATQQDLQELLRLLTVSRKIPMMQAMAQIKALQAVELRSIRQIAESPLQTVELAIKDEKAARSLQSACKAVLKRGDQLGGVAGSKRATDASGAGPSPKRIARQQQDANEFMRGGPVEMTPQELESSLELPISADEARIAETVLQTNRAPLVLAFAVELLRHTMPEQPLSSRLSLGQAVVSANSRSKAVSLGLEKGASADDEGWGAGQPRVRVMGREVAVLKRGGYDWRGEETVGDEQDGKTHVRTQTQAQTQTQTQTQTQTQTQTQTKTPTQRPPATSSDLAQKGTWAVSQHVSLKSSTFVARAISITDASQRKVLIESLLDANPNLKTATHNAWAYRLRPPEGFLKGRGREEAFDDGESGCGDLMLKVMREVDAVDTLVVLTRWFGGVFLGPDRWRIMSNCVNSALSERLRKTGIDTSLSGEAVWGLDLEGTRTSSSSAARGGGYGGGVKNQHQSTGVVGMQIHRPETARNYLLKSFLSAPEEQAGADTSPSTPTKKTQKPTQKALDLEKEENLGLLLGALRLVFDSWADHLTVAELDRRAWAWYVAVRPAVDSGPSGWGAKGTLRLRDILDLRRKE
;
A
#
# COMPACT_ATOMS: atom_id res chain seq x y z
N MET A 1 -52.20 -11.40 -11.82
CA MET A 1 -51.66 -10.60 -10.67
C MET A 1 -50.15 -10.72 -10.73
N ALA A 2 -49.41 -9.62 -10.87
CA ALA A 2 -47.95 -9.69 -10.89
C ALA A 2 -47.47 -9.94 -9.46
N THR A 3 -46.63 -10.94 -9.27
CA THR A 3 -46.06 -11.21 -7.95
C THR A 3 -44.96 -10.19 -7.67
N GLN A 4 -44.71 -9.87 -6.39
CA GLN A 4 -43.55 -9.04 -6.01
C GLN A 4 -42.23 -9.64 -6.52
N GLN A 5 -42.20 -10.96 -6.68
CA GLN A 5 -41.10 -11.72 -7.23
C GLN A 5 -40.86 -11.43 -8.73
N ASP A 6 -41.91 -11.37 -9.56
CA ASP A 6 -41.78 -11.01 -10.99
C ASP A 6 -41.13 -9.62 -11.17
N LEU A 7 -41.49 -8.68 -10.30
CA LEU A 7 -40.93 -7.32 -10.31
C LEU A 7 -39.44 -7.33 -9.95
N GLN A 8 -39.06 -8.10 -8.92
CA GLN A 8 -37.67 -8.23 -8.48
C GLN A 8 -36.80 -8.91 -9.56
N GLU A 9 -37.33 -9.94 -10.22
CA GLU A 9 -36.62 -10.63 -11.31
C GLU A 9 -36.41 -9.72 -12.52
N LEU A 10 -37.42 -8.93 -12.89
CA LEU A 10 -37.31 -7.96 -13.99
C LEU A 10 -36.33 -6.84 -13.66
N LEU A 11 -36.34 -6.33 -12.43
CA LEU A 11 -35.37 -5.35 -11.93
C LEU A 11 -33.95 -5.91 -11.96
N ARG A 12 -33.76 -7.14 -11.51
CA ARG A 12 -32.46 -7.82 -11.54
C ARG A 12 -31.97 -8.00 -12.97
N LEU A 13 -32.84 -8.37 -13.91
CA LEU A 13 -32.47 -8.54 -15.33
C LEU A 13 -32.00 -7.21 -15.96
N LEU A 14 -32.71 -6.10 -15.71
CA LEU A 14 -32.35 -4.79 -16.26
C LEU A 14 -31.09 -4.20 -15.64
N THR A 15 -30.92 -4.34 -14.33
CA THR A 15 -29.79 -3.74 -13.60
C THR A 15 -28.52 -4.58 -13.69
N VAL A 16 -28.62 -5.90 -13.58
CA VAL A 16 -27.46 -6.81 -13.56
C VAL A 16 -27.06 -7.23 -14.97
N SER A 17 -27.99 -7.80 -15.74
CA SER A 17 -27.68 -8.35 -17.07
C SER A 17 -27.51 -7.25 -18.12
N ARG A 18 -28.30 -6.16 -18.03
CA ARG A 18 -28.24 -5.04 -18.98
C ARG A 18 -27.49 -3.81 -18.47
N LYS A 19 -27.04 -3.80 -17.21
CA LYS A 19 -26.26 -2.70 -16.60
C LYS A 19 -26.96 -1.33 -16.71
N ILE A 20 -28.30 -1.32 -16.66
CA ILE A 20 -29.10 -0.09 -16.71
C ILE A 20 -29.15 0.51 -15.30
N PRO A 21 -28.92 1.83 -15.13
CA PRO A 21 -29.06 2.50 -13.84
C PRO A 21 -30.44 2.29 -13.22
N MET A 22 -30.49 2.12 -11.89
CA MET A 22 -31.72 1.77 -11.15
C MET A 22 -32.93 2.66 -11.48
N MET A 23 -32.73 3.97 -11.61
CA MET A 23 -33.83 4.89 -11.96
C MET A 23 -34.39 4.64 -13.36
N GLN A 24 -33.53 4.35 -14.33
CA GLN A 24 -33.94 4.06 -15.70
C GLN A 24 -34.58 2.67 -15.80
N ALA A 25 -34.09 1.69 -15.02
CA ALA A 25 -34.72 0.38 -14.91
C ALA A 25 -36.15 0.48 -14.33
N MET A 26 -36.35 1.23 -13.26
CA MET A 26 -37.67 1.48 -12.67
C MET A 26 -38.63 2.18 -13.64
N ALA A 27 -38.13 3.16 -14.41
CA ALA A 27 -38.93 3.83 -15.44
C ALA A 27 -39.36 2.87 -16.56
N GLN A 28 -38.46 2.02 -17.06
CA GLN A 28 -38.78 1.01 -18.07
C GLN A 28 -39.79 -0.02 -17.56
N ILE A 29 -39.66 -0.45 -16.31
CA ILE A 29 -40.60 -1.39 -15.69
C ILE A 29 -41.99 -0.77 -15.53
N LYS A 30 -42.08 0.50 -15.11
CA LYS A 30 -43.36 1.20 -15.02
C LYS A 30 -44.03 1.33 -16.39
N ALA A 31 -43.23 1.55 -17.45
CA ALA A 31 -43.72 1.60 -18.82
C ALA A 31 -44.20 0.22 -19.34
N LEU A 32 -43.50 -0.86 -19.00
CA LEU A 32 -43.92 -2.23 -19.33
C LEU A 32 -45.19 -2.66 -18.57
N GLN A 33 -45.30 -2.28 -17.30
CA GLN A 33 -46.50 -2.52 -16.50
C GLN A 33 -47.74 -1.80 -17.03
N ALA A 34 -47.56 -0.61 -17.63
CA ALA A 34 -48.64 0.15 -18.27
C ALA A 34 -49.21 -0.55 -19.51
N VAL A 35 -48.44 -1.43 -20.15
CA VAL A 35 -48.86 -2.28 -21.29
C VAL A 35 -49.18 -3.71 -20.83
N GLU A 36 -49.42 -3.89 -19.52
CA GLU A 36 -49.74 -5.18 -18.88
C GLU A 36 -48.66 -6.28 -18.99
N LEU A 37 -47.45 -5.92 -19.40
CA LEU A 37 -46.29 -6.82 -19.42
C LEU A 37 -45.59 -6.77 -18.06
N ARG A 38 -45.93 -7.73 -17.19
CA ARG A 38 -45.51 -7.70 -15.78
C ARG A 38 -44.51 -8.80 -15.40
N SER A 39 -44.29 -9.80 -16.25
CA SER A 39 -43.32 -10.88 -16.00
C SER A 39 -42.35 -11.11 -17.16
N ILE A 40 -41.20 -11.73 -16.86
CA ILE A 40 -40.19 -12.11 -17.88
C ILE A 40 -40.79 -13.02 -18.95
N ARG A 41 -41.68 -13.94 -18.55
CA ARG A 41 -42.38 -14.86 -19.47
C ARG A 41 -43.29 -14.12 -20.44
N GLN A 42 -44.11 -13.19 -19.92
CA GLN A 42 -44.99 -12.37 -20.75
C GLN A 42 -44.21 -11.54 -21.76
N ILE A 43 -43.08 -10.95 -21.37
CA ILE A 43 -42.24 -10.14 -22.29
C ILE A 43 -41.59 -11.00 -23.37
N ALA A 44 -41.17 -12.23 -23.03
CA ALA A 44 -40.55 -13.15 -23.98
C ALA A 44 -41.54 -13.70 -25.03
N GLU A 45 -42.78 -13.97 -24.63
CA GLU A 45 -43.84 -14.55 -25.47
C GLU A 45 -44.64 -13.49 -26.26
N SER A 46 -44.59 -12.22 -25.84
CA SER A 46 -45.31 -11.12 -26.52
C SER A 46 -44.76 -10.77 -27.91
N PRO A 47 -45.59 -10.24 -28.83
CA PRO A 47 -45.10 -9.73 -30.11
C PRO A 47 -44.20 -8.50 -29.90
N LEU A 48 -43.17 -8.38 -30.73
CA LEU A 48 -42.14 -7.33 -30.61
C LEU A 48 -42.74 -5.91 -30.65
N GLN A 49 -43.80 -5.71 -31.42
CA GLN A 49 -44.54 -4.44 -31.55
C GLN A 49 -45.09 -3.94 -30.19
N THR A 50 -45.58 -4.84 -29.34
CA THR A 50 -46.12 -4.49 -28.01
C THR A 50 -45.02 -4.06 -27.04
N VAL A 51 -43.83 -4.67 -27.14
CA VAL A 51 -42.65 -4.31 -26.33
C VAL A 51 -42.05 -2.97 -26.81
N GLU A 52 -42.05 -2.73 -28.12
CA GLU A 52 -41.61 -1.47 -28.73
C GLU A 52 -42.53 -0.30 -28.32
N LEU A 53 -43.85 -0.50 -28.29
CA LEU A 53 -44.82 0.51 -27.82
C LEU A 53 -44.57 0.92 -26.36
N ALA A 54 -44.10 0.00 -25.51
CA ALA A 54 -43.81 0.28 -24.10
C ALA A 54 -42.50 1.06 -23.91
N ILE A 55 -41.42 0.64 -24.59
CA ILE A 55 -40.06 1.16 -24.34
C ILE A 55 -39.72 2.37 -25.22
N LYS A 56 -40.45 2.58 -26.32
CA LYS A 56 -40.27 3.69 -27.28
C LYS A 56 -38.85 3.75 -27.88
N ASP A 57 -38.10 2.65 -27.82
CA ASP A 57 -36.79 2.44 -28.44
C ASP A 57 -36.71 1.01 -28.99
N GLU A 58 -36.61 0.90 -30.31
CA GLU A 58 -36.58 -0.35 -31.07
C GLU A 58 -35.40 -1.26 -30.68
N LYS A 59 -34.21 -0.67 -30.46
CA LYS A 59 -33.01 -1.42 -30.10
C LYS A 59 -33.09 -1.93 -28.66
N ALA A 60 -33.60 -1.10 -27.74
CA ALA A 60 -33.79 -1.50 -26.36
C ALA A 60 -34.87 -2.56 -26.19
N ALA A 61 -35.97 -2.48 -26.95
CA ALA A 61 -37.06 -3.47 -26.93
C ALA A 61 -36.60 -4.84 -27.42
N ARG A 62 -35.90 -4.91 -28.56
CA ARG A 62 -35.32 -6.17 -29.09
C ARG A 62 -34.29 -6.78 -28.14
N SER A 63 -33.43 -5.94 -27.57
CA SER A 63 -32.42 -6.37 -26.60
C SER A 63 -33.07 -6.93 -25.33
N LEU A 64 -34.11 -6.27 -24.80
CA LEU A 64 -34.84 -6.76 -23.63
C LEU A 64 -35.53 -8.09 -23.92
N GLN A 65 -36.23 -8.20 -25.04
CA GLN A 65 -36.95 -9.41 -25.39
C GLN A 65 -36.01 -10.60 -25.61
N SER A 66 -34.85 -10.38 -26.24
CA SER A 66 -33.79 -11.39 -26.37
C SER A 66 -33.25 -11.85 -25.02
N ALA A 67 -33.04 -10.91 -24.09
CA ALA A 67 -32.59 -11.22 -22.73
C ALA A 67 -33.63 -12.05 -21.95
N CYS A 68 -34.93 -11.71 -22.05
CA CYS A 68 -35.99 -12.49 -21.41
C CYS A 68 -36.08 -13.92 -21.98
N LYS A 69 -35.96 -14.09 -23.30
CA LYS A 69 -35.92 -15.41 -23.95
C LYS A 69 -34.69 -16.24 -23.52
N ALA A 70 -33.53 -15.61 -23.34
CA ALA A 70 -32.32 -16.27 -22.87
C ALA A 70 -32.44 -16.78 -21.42
N VAL A 71 -33.15 -16.04 -20.56
CA VAL A 71 -33.41 -16.44 -19.17
C VAL A 71 -34.36 -17.64 -19.11
N LEU A 72 -35.44 -17.65 -19.91
CA LEU A 72 -36.34 -18.81 -20.00
C LEU A 72 -35.62 -20.07 -20.51
N LYS A 73 -34.77 -19.91 -21.53
CA LYS A 73 -33.98 -21.02 -22.08
C LYS A 73 -32.99 -21.61 -21.06
N ARG A 74 -32.46 -20.80 -20.13
CA ARG A 74 -31.62 -21.29 -19.02
C ARG A 74 -32.44 -21.95 -17.91
N GLY A 75 -33.64 -21.44 -17.62
CA GLY A 75 -34.55 -22.02 -16.63
C GLY A 75 -35.02 -23.43 -17.01
N ASP A 76 -35.29 -23.64 -18.29
CA ASP A 76 -35.78 -24.93 -18.83
C ASP A 76 -34.71 -26.05 -18.80
N GLN A 77 -33.42 -25.69 -18.80
CA GLN A 77 -32.31 -26.64 -18.68
C GLN A 77 -32.08 -27.17 -17.26
N LEU A 78 -32.66 -26.53 -16.23
CA LEU A 78 -32.58 -26.97 -14.83
C LEU A 78 -33.86 -27.68 -14.33
N GLY A 79 -34.90 -27.84 -15.18
CA GLY A 79 -36.24 -28.23 -14.75
C GLY A 79 -36.90 -29.43 -15.47
N GLY A 80 -36.14 -30.34 -16.11
CA GLY A 80 -36.73 -31.43 -16.91
C GLY A 80 -36.36 -32.84 -16.47
N VAL A 81 -37.20 -33.49 -15.65
CA VAL A 81 -37.37 -34.96 -15.62
C VAL A 81 -38.86 -35.28 -15.66
N ALA A 82 -39.37 -35.66 -16.84
CA ALA A 82 -40.40 -36.69 -17.04
C ALA A 82 -40.80 -36.84 -18.54
N GLY A 83 -40.34 -37.93 -19.16
CA GLY A 83 -41.11 -38.72 -20.13
C GLY A 83 -41.25 -38.25 -21.59
N SER A 84 -40.39 -38.74 -22.48
CA SER A 84 -40.76 -39.74 -23.52
C SER A 84 -39.61 -39.97 -24.51
N LYS A 85 -39.46 -41.24 -24.90
CA LYS A 85 -38.35 -41.85 -25.65
C LYS A 85 -38.36 -41.51 -27.15
N ARG A 86 -37.19 -41.28 -27.75
CA ARG A 86 -36.68 -42.07 -28.90
C ARG A 86 -35.19 -41.84 -29.16
N ALA A 87 -34.52 -42.94 -29.49
CA ALA A 87 -33.07 -43.14 -29.59
C ALA A 87 -32.44 -42.62 -30.90
N THR A 88 -31.13 -42.36 -30.89
CA THR A 88 -30.12 -43.03 -31.74
C THR A 88 -28.70 -42.53 -31.40
N ASP A 89 -27.74 -43.46 -31.53
CA ASP A 89 -26.36 -43.44 -31.02
C ASP A 89 -25.39 -42.49 -31.76
N ALA A 90 -24.38 -41.97 -31.04
CA ALA A 90 -22.93 -42.21 -31.28
C ALA A 90 -21.99 -41.12 -30.70
N SER A 91 -21.13 -41.56 -29.77
CA SER A 91 -19.75 -41.13 -29.43
C SER A 91 -19.29 -39.66 -29.54
N GLY A 92 -19.00 -39.05 -28.37
CA GLY A 92 -18.09 -37.90 -28.22
C GLY A 92 -17.98 -37.43 -26.76
N ALA A 93 -16.81 -37.61 -26.14
CA ALA A 93 -16.55 -37.35 -24.72
C ALA A 93 -16.81 -35.89 -24.28
N GLY A 94 -17.59 -35.71 -23.20
CA GLY A 94 -17.93 -34.42 -22.58
C GLY A 94 -16.94 -33.97 -21.47
N PRO A 95 -16.94 -32.68 -21.11
CA PRO A 95 -15.97 -32.09 -20.17
C PRO A 95 -16.26 -32.42 -18.69
N SER A 96 -15.18 -32.52 -17.92
CA SER A 96 -15.10 -32.94 -16.51
C SER A 96 -15.89 -32.08 -15.48
N PRO A 97 -16.22 -32.64 -14.29
CA PRO A 97 -17.19 -32.10 -13.32
C PRO A 97 -16.81 -30.77 -12.63
N LYS A 98 -15.59 -30.25 -12.83
CA LYS A 98 -15.10 -29.03 -12.15
C LYS A 98 -15.73 -27.72 -12.65
N ARG A 99 -16.38 -27.70 -13.81
CA ARG A 99 -17.05 -26.48 -14.33
C ARG A 99 -18.46 -26.26 -13.77
N ILE A 100 -19.15 -27.33 -13.35
CA ILE A 100 -20.53 -27.22 -12.84
C ILE A 100 -20.52 -26.68 -11.40
N ALA A 101 -19.54 -27.06 -10.59
CA ALA A 101 -19.38 -26.54 -9.22
C ALA A 101 -19.11 -25.03 -9.17
N ARG A 102 -18.31 -24.48 -10.11
CA ARG A 102 -18.04 -23.04 -10.19
C ARG A 102 -19.28 -22.22 -10.56
N GLN A 103 -20.12 -22.74 -11.45
CA GLN A 103 -21.29 -22.00 -11.92
C GLN A 103 -22.46 -22.03 -10.92
N GLN A 104 -22.47 -23.01 -10.01
CA GLN A 104 -23.47 -23.12 -8.95
C GLN A 104 -23.12 -22.28 -7.71
N GLN A 105 -21.83 -22.00 -7.48
CA GLN A 105 -21.38 -21.00 -6.50
C GLN A 105 -21.79 -19.58 -6.93
N ASP A 106 -21.61 -19.21 -8.20
CA ASP A 106 -22.00 -17.88 -8.75
C ASP A 106 -23.50 -17.54 -8.56
N ALA A 107 -24.38 -18.55 -8.47
CA ALA A 107 -25.82 -18.34 -8.33
C ALA A 107 -26.26 -18.13 -6.87
N ASN A 108 -25.59 -18.79 -5.92
CA ASN A 108 -25.86 -18.66 -4.48
C ASN A 108 -25.15 -17.45 -3.85
N GLU A 109 -24.13 -16.91 -4.51
CA GLU A 109 -23.32 -15.77 -4.05
C GLU A 109 -24.02 -14.41 -4.20
N PHE A 110 -25.10 -14.33 -4.98
CA PHE A 110 -25.89 -13.08 -5.15
C PHE A 110 -26.98 -12.87 -4.09
N MET A 111 -27.31 -13.88 -3.28
CA MET A 111 -28.36 -13.78 -2.23
C MET A 111 -27.86 -13.21 -0.89
N ARG A 112 -26.55 -13.04 -0.71
CA ARG A 112 -25.97 -12.36 0.46
C ARG A 112 -25.45 -10.98 0.06
N GLY A 113 -26.34 -10.00 0.05
CA GLY A 113 -26.04 -8.60 -0.24
C GLY A 113 -25.12 -7.94 0.79
N GLY A 114 -23.81 -8.13 0.63
CA GLY A 114 -22.72 -7.39 1.26
C GLY A 114 -21.47 -7.46 0.36
N PRO A 115 -20.47 -6.58 0.52
CA PRO A 115 -19.20 -6.72 -0.20
C PRO A 115 -18.64 -8.11 0.09
N VAL A 116 -18.18 -8.82 -0.95
CA VAL A 116 -17.40 -10.05 -0.75
C VAL A 116 -16.08 -9.61 -0.14
N GLU A 117 -16.02 -9.57 1.19
CA GLU A 117 -14.76 -9.52 1.91
C GLU A 117 -14.10 -10.88 1.70
N MET A 118 -13.27 -11.00 0.66
CA MET A 118 -12.35 -12.13 0.55
C MET A 118 -11.53 -12.17 1.84
N THR A 119 -11.36 -13.36 2.41
CA THR A 119 -10.51 -13.49 3.59
C THR A 119 -9.10 -13.00 3.25
N PRO A 120 -8.36 -12.45 4.23
CA PRO A 120 -7.00 -12.00 4.00
C PRO A 120 -6.12 -13.07 3.34
N GLN A 121 -6.28 -14.34 3.70
CA GLN A 121 -5.56 -15.48 3.15
C GLN A 121 -5.95 -15.76 1.68
N GLU A 122 -7.25 -15.76 1.35
CA GLU A 122 -7.70 -15.94 -0.04
C GLU A 122 -7.17 -14.85 -0.97
N LEU A 123 -7.09 -13.61 -0.48
CA LEU A 123 -6.47 -12.52 -1.23
C LEU A 123 -4.99 -12.79 -1.50
N GLU A 124 -4.21 -13.17 -0.49
CA GLU A 124 -2.79 -13.46 -0.68
C GLU A 124 -2.57 -14.66 -1.63
N SER A 125 -3.35 -15.74 -1.48
CA SER A 125 -3.30 -16.88 -2.40
C SER A 125 -3.66 -16.51 -3.84
N SER A 126 -4.62 -15.59 -4.04
CA SER A 126 -4.95 -15.10 -5.37
C SER A 126 -3.81 -14.29 -6.03
N LEU A 127 -2.90 -13.75 -5.21
CA LEU A 127 -1.80 -12.90 -5.63
C LEU A 127 -0.48 -13.66 -5.81
N GLU A 128 -0.42 -14.95 -5.47
CA GLU A 128 0.77 -15.78 -5.61
C GLU A 128 1.39 -15.68 -7.02
N LEU A 129 2.72 -15.66 -7.04
CA LEU A 129 3.54 -15.55 -8.24
C LEU A 129 4.18 -16.92 -8.56
N PRO A 130 4.32 -17.28 -9.84
CA PRO A 130 5.01 -18.51 -10.22
C PRO A 130 6.47 -18.45 -9.77
N ILE A 131 7.03 -19.58 -9.33
CA ILE A 131 8.44 -19.68 -8.99
C ILE A 131 9.02 -21.00 -9.49
N SER A 132 10.22 -20.93 -10.08
CA SER A 132 10.98 -22.09 -10.52
C SER A 132 12.44 -21.91 -10.16
N ALA A 133 12.98 -22.78 -9.29
CA ALA A 133 14.36 -22.74 -8.81
C ALA A 133 15.30 -23.67 -9.61
N ASP A 134 14.92 -24.03 -10.85
CA ASP A 134 15.74 -24.88 -11.71
C ASP A 134 16.93 -24.08 -12.27
N GLU A 135 18.10 -24.18 -11.62
CA GLU A 135 19.30 -23.44 -11.98
C GLU A 135 19.76 -23.66 -13.43
N ALA A 136 19.64 -24.88 -13.95
CA ALA A 136 20.08 -25.20 -15.31
C ALA A 136 19.23 -24.45 -16.34
N ARG A 137 17.90 -24.50 -16.17
CA ARG A 137 16.97 -23.77 -17.04
C ARG A 137 17.13 -22.27 -16.90
N ILE A 138 17.32 -21.76 -15.69
CA ILE A 138 17.56 -20.34 -15.46
C ILE A 138 18.82 -19.89 -16.21
N ALA A 139 19.92 -20.63 -16.14
CA ALA A 139 21.19 -20.25 -16.78
C ALA A 139 21.10 -20.18 -18.32
N GLU A 140 20.27 -21.00 -18.94
CA GLU A 140 20.10 -21.04 -20.41
C GLU A 140 19.09 -20.00 -20.91
N THR A 141 18.23 -19.47 -20.04
CA THR A 141 17.11 -18.62 -20.44
C THR A 141 17.53 -17.18 -20.72
N VAL A 142 17.10 -16.67 -21.88
CA VAL A 142 17.26 -15.27 -22.29
C VAL A 142 15.91 -14.64 -22.53
N LEU A 143 15.64 -13.54 -21.84
CA LEU A 143 14.37 -12.84 -21.85
C LEU A 143 14.46 -11.50 -22.59
N GLN A 144 13.31 -11.01 -23.04
CA GLN A 144 13.12 -9.67 -23.57
C GLN A 144 12.10 -8.93 -22.72
N THR A 145 12.53 -7.86 -22.04
CA THR A 145 11.67 -7.10 -21.11
C THR A 145 12.00 -5.62 -21.07
N ASN A 146 11.08 -4.83 -20.53
CA ASN A 146 11.30 -3.43 -20.19
C ASN A 146 12.06 -3.33 -18.86
N ARG A 147 12.69 -2.18 -18.62
CA ARG A 147 13.39 -1.91 -17.35
C ARG A 147 12.47 -1.88 -16.12
N ALA A 148 11.26 -1.34 -16.25
CA ALA A 148 10.33 -1.15 -15.13
C ALA A 148 9.78 -2.46 -14.51
N PRO A 149 9.32 -3.45 -15.30
CA PRO A 149 8.94 -4.77 -14.77
C PRO A 149 10.09 -5.47 -14.04
N LEU A 150 11.33 -5.29 -14.49
CA LEU A 150 12.50 -5.86 -13.82
C LEU A 150 12.74 -5.19 -12.46
N VAL A 151 12.63 -3.86 -12.35
CA VAL A 151 12.67 -3.16 -11.05
C VAL A 151 11.59 -3.69 -10.12
N LEU A 152 10.38 -3.90 -10.62
CA LEU A 152 9.27 -4.44 -9.83
C LEU A 152 9.60 -5.82 -9.26
N ALA A 153 10.13 -6.73 -10.09
CA ALA A 153 10.54 -8.06 -9.66
C ALA A 153 11.65 -8.01 -8.59
N PHE A 154 12.67 -7.17 -8.79
CA PHE A 154 13.73 -6.94 -7.81
C PHE A 154 13.18 -6.41 -6.48
N ALA A 155 12.29 -5.42 -6.52
CA ALA A 155 11.69 -4.85 -5.32
C ALA A 155 10.88 -5.89 -4.54
N VAL A 156 10.01 -6.66 -5.21
CA VAL A 156 9.16 -7.66 -4.56
C VAL A 156 10.00 -8.75 -3.86
N GLU A 157 11.06 -9.22 -4.51
CA GLU A 157 11.95 -10.25 -3.94
C GLU A 157 12.85 -9.69 -2.83
N LEU A 158 13.38 -8.47 -2.97
CA LEU A 158 14.12 -7.76 -1.92
C LEU A 158 13.27 -7.60 -0.66
N LEU A 159 12.01 -7.19 -0.83
CA LEU A 159 11.09 -6.92 0.27
C LEU A 159 10.79 -8.16 1.12
N ARG A 160 10.96 -9.37 0.59
CA ARG A 160 10.89 -10.60 1.41
C ARG A 160 11.91 -10.58 2.54
N HIS A 161 13.11 -10.07 2.26
CA HIS A 161 14.23 -10.06 3.19
C HIS A 161 14.29 -8.79 4.03
N THR A 162 13.98 -7.64 3.43
CA THR A 162 14.07 -6.36 4.15
C THR A 162 12.87 -6.08 5.04
N MET A 163 11.69 -6.61 4.70
CA MET A 163 10.43 -6.42 5.42
C MET A 163 9.58 -7.71 5.39
N PRO A 164 10.04 -8.78 6.07
CA PRO A 164 9.40 -10.09 6.05
C PRO A 164 7.97 -10.07 6.62
N GLU A 165 7.65 -9.11 7.50
CA GLU A 165 6.32 -8.90 8.06
C GLU A 165 5.29 -8.43 7.04
N GLN A 166 5.74 -7.92 5.88
CA GLN A 166 4.83 -7.50 4.82
C GLN A 166 4.39 -8.72 4.00
N PRO A 167 3.08 -8.92 3.79
CA PRO A 167 2.57 -9.96 2.92
C PRO A 167 2.81 -9.63 1.44
N LEU A 168 2.56 -10.60 0.54
CA LEU A 168 2.82 -10.45 -0.89
C LEU A 168 2.06 -9.26 -1.49
N SER A 169 0.81 -9.04 -1.09
CA SER A 169 0.02 -7.87 -1.52
C SER A 169 0.70 -6.54 -1.16
N SER A 170 1.18 -6.38 0.08
CA SER A 170 1.93 -5.20 0.51
C SER A 170 3.25 -5.06 -0.27
N ARG A 171 3.99 -6.15 -0.47
CA ARG A 171 5.24 -6.13 -1.25
C ARG A 171 5.01 -5.68 -2.69
N LEU A 172 3.97 -6.18 -3.34
CA LEU A 172 3.56 -5.78 -4.70
C LEU A 172 3.18 -4.30 -4.76
N SER A 173 2.44 -3.80 -3.76
CA SER A 173 2.06 -2.40 -3.67
C SER A 173 3.26 -1.48 -3.48
N LEU A 174 4.14 -1.80 -2.52
CA LEU A 174 5.37 -1.05 -2.26
C LEU A 174 6.31 -1.07 -3.46
N GLY A 175 6.50 -2.23 -4.10
CA GLY A 175 7.30 -2.36 -5.32
C GLY A 175 6.76 -1.50 -6.46
N GLN A 176 5.44 -1.46 -6.65
CA GLN A 176 4.82 -0.59 -7.66
C GLN A 176 5.03 0.90 -7.37
N ALA A 177 5.01 1.29 -6.08
CA ALA A 177 5.30 2.67 -5.68
C ALA A 177 6.75 3.07 -6.01
N VAL A 178 7.72 2.19 -5.78
CA VAL A 178 9.13 2.39 -6.19
C VAL A 178 9.25 2.56 -7.70
N VAL A 179 8.58 1.71 -8.47
CA VAL A 179 8.58 1.77 -9.94
C VAL A 179 7.96 3.08 -10.43
N SER A 180 6.84 3.50 -9.84
CA SER A 180 6.18 4.76 -10.16
C SER A 180 7.10 5.96 -9.90
N ALA A 181 7.72 6.03 -8.72
CA ALA A 181 8.64 7.09 -8.34
C ALA A 181 9.89 7.14 -9.26
N ASN A 182 10.45 5.97 -9.61
CA ASN A 182 11.59 5.86 -10.51
C ASN A 182 11.23 6.27 -11.95
N SER A 183 10.08 5.83 -12.44
CA SER A 183 9.54 6.21 -13.75
C SER A 183 9.37 7.72 -13.82
N ARG A 184 8.67 8.35 -12.87
CA ARG A 184 8.47 9.80 -12.82
C ARG A 184 9.78 10.57 -12.80
N SER A 185 10.70 10.20 -11.91
CA SER A 185 12.04 10.83 -11.82
C SER A 185 12.76 10.80 -13.18
N LYS A 186 12.65 9.67 -13.90
CA LYS A 186 13.29 9.51 -15.19
C LYS A 186 12.56 10.24 -16.32
N ALA A 187 11.24 10.30 -16.30
CA ALA A 187 10.44 11.05 -17.26
C ALA A 187 10.74 12.56 -17.19
N VAL A 188 10.88 13.11 -15.98
CA VAL A 188 11.31 14.50 -15.75
C VAL A 188 12.73 14.72 -16.26
N SER A 189 13.67 13.81 -15.95
CA SER A 189 15.06 13.88 -16.45
C SER A 189 15.16 13.82 -17.98
N LEU A 190 14.22 13.15 -18.64
CA LEU A 190 14.15 13.08 -20.11
C LEU A 190 13.34 14.23 -20.74
N GLY A 191 12.78 15.12 -19.93
CA GLY A 191 11.93 16.23 -20.40
C GLY A 191 10.56 15.80 -20.95
N LEU A 192 10.15 14.55 -20.74
CA LEU A 192 8.85 14.02 -21.16
C LEU A 192 7.73 14.55 -20.26
N GLU A 193 8.04 14.76 -18.99
CA GLU A 193 7.12 15.31 -18.01
C GLU A 193 7.68 16.60 -17.40
N LYS A 194 6.79 17.55 -17.14
CA LYS A 194 7.13 18.87 -16.57
C LYS A 194 6.44 19.03 -15.21
N GLY A 195 7.06 19.80 -14.33
CA GLY A 195 6.52 20.16 -13.02
C GLY A 195 7.03 19.30 -11.86
N ALA A 196 6.79 19.78 -10.66
CA ALA A 196 7.09 19.09 -9.40
C ALA A 196 6.30 17.78 -9.29
N SER A 197 6.85 16.77 -8.64
CA SER A 197 6.10 15.56 -8.33
C SER A 197 5.00 15.86 -7.30
N ALA A 198 3.97 15.01 -7.22
CA ALA A 198 2.97 15.14 -6.17
C ALA A 198 3.62 15.09 -4.76
N ASP A 199 4.72 14.33 -4.59
CA ASP A 199 5.46 14.29 -3.34
C ASP A 199 6.15 15.64 -3.03
N ASP A 200 6.79 16.26 -4.03
CA ASP A 200 7.43 17.59 -3.89
C ASP A 200 6.41 18.70 -3.60
N GLU A 201 5.18 18.56 -4.09
CA GLU A 201 4.06 19.47 -3.81
C GLU A 201 3.40 19.20 -2.44
N GLY A 202 3.91 18.24 -1.67
CA GLY A 202 3.45 17.96 -0.32
C GLY A 202 2.20 17.08 -0.24
N TRP A 203 1.80 16.38 -1.31
CA TRP A 203 0.69 15.41 -1.25
C TRP A 203 1.01 14.22 -0.34
N GLY A 204 2.29 13.87 -0.21
CA GLY A 204 2.79 12.89 0.76
C GLY A 204 3.09 13.46 2.14
N ALA A 205 2.97 14.78 2.34
CA ALA A 205 3.27 15.41 3.61
C ALA A 205 2.32 14.90 4.69
N GLY A 206 2.89 14.39 5.77
CA GLY A 206 2.10 13.83 6.87
C GLY A 206 1.98 12.30 6.89
N GLN A 207 2.40 11.62 5.83
CA GLN A 207 2.33 10.17 5.74
C GLN A 207 3.63 9.52 6.23
N PRO A 208 3.58 8.33 6.87
CA PRO A 208 4.77 7.54 7.15
C PRO A 208 5.53 7.23 5.86
N ARG A 209 6.87 7.14 5.93
CA ARG A 209 7.71 6.81 4.78
C ARG A 209 8.59 5.61 5.06
N VAL A 210 8.71 4.75 4.06
CA VAL A 210 9.57 3.57 4.10
C VAL A 210 10.57 3.66 2.96
N ARG A 211 11.80 3.18 3.20
CA ARG A 211 12.85 3.14 2.18
C ARG A 211 12.88 1.76 1.52
N VAL A 212 12.78 1.73 0.19
CA VAL A 212 12.85 0.51 -0.63
C VAL A 212 13.68 0.81 -1.88
N MET A 213 14.70 -0.01 -2.13
CA MET A 213 15.70 0.15 -3.20
C MET A 213 16.29 1.58 -3.25
N GLY A 214 16.65 2.14 -2.10
CA GLY A 214 17.17 3.50 -1.99
C GLY A 214 16.18 4.64 -2.27
N ARG A 215 14.87 4.35 -2.41
CA ARG A 215 13.81 5.35 -2.58
C ARG A 215 12.90 5.41 -1.36
N GLU A 216 12.55 6.62 -0.95
CA GLU A 216 11.55 6.83 0.09
C GLU A 216 10.15 6.85 -0.53
N VAL A 217 9.26 6.02 -0.01
CA VAL A 217 7.89 5.84 -0.47
C VAL A 217 6.96 6.17 0.67
N ALA A 218 5.95 7.00 0.41
CA ALA A 218 4.88 7.26 1.37
C ALA A 218 3.97 6.03 1.48
N VAL A 219 3.66 5.63 2.71
CA VAL A 219 2.88 4.41 2.98
C VAL A 219 1.65 4.71 3.81
N LEU A 220 0.65 3.84 3.67
CA LEU A 220 -0.59 3.88 4.44
C LEU A 220 -0.78 2.55 5.17
N LYS A 221 -1.09 2.62 6.46
CA LYS A 221 -1.43 1.42 7.26
C LYS A 221 -2.65 0.71 6.68
N ARG A 222 -2.59 -0.62 6.59
CA ARG A 222 -3.73 -1.47 6.23
C ARG A 222 -4.57 -1.71 7.48
N GLY A 223 -5.82 -1.23 7.50
CA GLY A 223 -6.75 -1.50 8.59
C GLY A 223 -7.22 -2.97 8.59
N GLY A 224 -7.36 -3.59 9.76
CA GLY A 224 -7.99 -4.91 9.94
C GLY A 224 -7.17 -6.11 9.49
N TYR A 225 -5.84 -5.98 9.40
CA TYR A 225 -4.95 -7.06 8.94
C TYR A 225 -3.88 -7.38 9.99
N ASP A 226 -4.10 -8.45 10.74
CA ASP A 226 -3.11 -9.03 11.67
C ASP A 226 -2.36 -10.16 10.95
N TRP A 227 -1.26 -9.84 10.26
CA TRP A 227 -0.37 -10.86 9.72
C TRP A 227 0.71 -11.19 10.74
N ARG A 228 0.53 -12.35 11.38
CA ARG A 228 1.61 -13.05 12.04
C ARG A 228 2.19 -13.95 10.96
N GLY A 229 3.47 -13.74 10.62
CA GLY A 229 4.14 -14.46 9.53
C GLY A 229 3.95 -15.98 9.58
N GLU A 230 4.25 -16.62 8.45
CA GLU A 230 4.19 -18.07 8.20
C GLU A 230 4.34 -18.92 9.48
N GLU A 231 3.21 -19.32 10.09
CA GLU A 231 3.21 -20.37 11.10
C GLU A 231 3.56 -21.66 10.36
N THR A 232 4.81 -22.10 10.47
CA THR A 232 5.19 -23.46 10.14
C THR A 232 4.39 -24.38 11.05
N VAL A 233 3.33 -24.97 10.51
CA VAL A 233 2.62 -26.10 11.12
C VAL A 233 3.58 -27.28 11.06
N GLY A 234 4.43 -27.38 12.08
CA GLY A 234 5.21 -28.57 12.38
C GLY A 234 4.36 -29.53 13.20
N ASP A 235 4.32 -30.77 12.77
CA ASP A 235 3.48 -31.86 13.28
C ASP A 235 3.38 -31.96 14.81
N GLU A 236 2.17 -32.28 15.27
CA GLU A 236 1.90 -32.75 16.62
C GLU A 236 2.70 -34.03 16.92
N GLN A 237 3.52 -34.01 17.98
CA GLN A 237 3.58 -35.13 18.92
C GLN A 237 4.15 -34.70 20.29
N ASP A 238 3.20 -34.48 21.20
CA ASP A 238 3.12 -34.99 22.57
C ASP A 238 4.12 -34.52 23.66
N GLY A 239 3.54 -33.99 24.76
CA GLY A 239 4.04 -34.25 26.10
C GLY A 239 4.56 -33.09 26.96
N LYS A 240 3.62 -32.52 27.74
CA LYS A 240 3.73 -32.23 29.18
C LYS A 240 4.27 -30.88 29.71
N THR A 241 3.28 -30.13 30.22
CA THR A 241 3.15 -29.49 31.56
C THR A 241 3.40 -27.98 31.69
N HIS A 242 2.29 -27.29 32.00
CA HIS A 242 2.16 -26.04 32.72
C HIS A 242 3.27 -25.73 33.72
N VAL A 243 3.66 -24.45 33.85
CA VAL A 243 3.33 -23.64 35.05
C VAL A 243 3.21 -22.16 34.67
N ARG A 244 2.04 -21.61 34.99
CA ARG A 244 1.71 -20.18 35.10
C ARG A 244 1.95 -19.79 36.56
N THR A 245 2.81 -18.83 36.87
CA THR A 245 2.93 -18.30 38.23
C THR A 245 2.75 -16.79 38.23
N GLN A 246 1.53 -16.39 38.58
CA GLN A 246 1.27 -15.16 39.32
C GLN A 246 1.87 -15.35 40.73
N THR A 247 2.51 -14.34 41.31
CA THR A 247 2.45 -14.18 42.77
C THR A 247 2.53 -12.71 43.17
N GLN A 248 1.58 -12.38 44.04
CA GLN A 248 1.37 -11.13 44.73
C GLN A 248 2.37 -10.93 45.88
N ALA A 249 2.34 -9.72 46.42
CA ALA A 249 3.10 -9.18 47.53
C ALA A 249 3.16 -10.05 48.80
N GLN A 250 4.23 -9.90 49.58
CA GLN A 250 4.12 -9.78 51.03
C GLN A 250 5.31 -9.07 51.67
N THR A 251 4.93 -8.19 52.59
CA THR A 251 5.67 -7.28 53.46
C THR A 251 6.41 -8.04 54.57
N GLN A 252 7.65 -7.65 54.88
CA GLN A 252 8.18 -7.74 56.25
C GLN A 252 9.06 -6.53 56.59
N THR A 253 8.79 -6.00 57.77
CA THR A 253 9.32 -4.79 58.40
C THR A 253 10.39 -5.20 59.42
N GLN A 254 11.54 -4.50 59.49
CA GLN A 254 12.33 -4.32 60.72
C GLN A 254 13.43 -3.23 60.56
N THR A 255 13.09 -2.01 61.00
CA THR A 255 13.69 -1.18 62.08
C THR A 255 15.23 -1.07 62.28
N GLN A 256 15.72 0.20 62.16
CA GLN A 256 16.81 0.93 62.87
C GLN A 256 18.27 0.40 62.76
N THR A 257 19.33 1.19 62.54
CA THR A 257 19.82 2.35 63.34
C THR A 257 20.93 3.11 62.58
N GLN A 258 21.09 4.39 62.93
CA GLN A 258 22.08 5.39 62.52
C GLN A 258 23.56 4.95 62.67
N THR A 259 24.48 5.52 61.88
CA THR A 259 25.72 6.22 62.34
C THR A 259 26.44 6.91 61.15
N GLN A 260 27.16 7.97 61.49
CA GLN A 260 27.71 9.08 60.71
C GLN A 260 29.03 8.77 59.95
N THR A 261 29.21 9.54 58.87
CA THR A 261 30.43 10.27 58.42
C THR A 261 31.82 9.66 58.67
N GLN A 262 32.60 9.43 57.59
CA GLN A 262 33.90 10.10 57.39
C GLN A 262 34.54 9.81 56.01
N THR A 263 35.09 10.90 55.48
CA THR A 263 35.95 11.12 54.32
C THR A 263 37.18 10.21 54.28
N GLN A 264 37.58 9.73 53.10
CA GLN A 264 38.99 9.73 52.71
C GLN A 264 39.21 9.48 51.20
N THR A 265 39.87 10.48 50.62
CA THR A 265 40.46 10.58 49.30
C THR A 265 41.59 9.57 49.12
N GLN A 266 41.59 8.77 48.05
CA GLN A 266 42.82 8.21 47.49
C GLN A 266 42.81 8.23 45.96
N THR A 267 43.73 9.04 45.46
CA THR A 267 44.22 9.21 44.09
C THR A 267 44.97 7.98 43.60
N LYS A 268 44.59 7.43 42.43
CA LYS A 268 45.48 6.73 41.50
C LYS A 268 45.01 6.95 40.05
N THR A 269 45.75 7.78 39.32
CA THR A 269 45.81 7.84 37.84
C THR A 269 46.97 6.91 37.38
N PRO A 270 47.26 6.67 36.08
CA PRO A 270 46.52 6.90 34.82
C PRO A 270 46.53 5.67 33.87
N THR A 271 45.77 5.67 32.77
CA THR A 271 46.22 5.27 31.41
C THR A 271 45.13 5.60 30.39
N GLN A 272 45.56 6.30 29.34
CA GLN A 272 44.77 7.02 28.35
C GLN A 272 44.18 6.09 27.27
N ARG A 273 43.00 6.44 26.75
CA ARG A 273 42.46 6.02 25.44
C ARG A 273 42.21 7.30 24.61
N PRO A 274 42.53 7.33 23.30
CA PRO A 274 42.81 8.55 22.54
C PRO A 274 41.57 9.43 22.29
N PRO A 275 41.76 10.72 21.94
CA PRO A 275 40.68 11.69 21.84
C PRO A 275 39.74 11.33 20.69
N ALA A 276 38.44 11.28 20.99
CA ALA A 276 37.41 11.23 19.98
C ALA A 276 37.55 12.46 19.08
N THR A 277 37.77 12.19 17.81
CA THR A 277 37.81 13.13 16.71
C THR A 277 36.50 13.93 16.64
N SER A 278 36.64 15.19 16.25
CA SER A 278 35.67 16.28 16.24
C SER A 278 34.46 16.11 15.29
N SER A 279 33.75 14.99 15.30
CA SER A 279 32.55 14.79 14.47
C SER A 279 31.24 14.57 15.24
N ASP A 280 31.24 14.58 16.58
CA ASP A 280 30.03 14.31 17.39
C ASP A 280 29.21 15.55 17.78
N LEU A 281 29.64 16.75 17.40
CA LEU A 281 28.97 18.02 17.74
C LEU A 281 28.11 18.60 16.60
N ALA A 282 27.85 17.83 15.54
CA ALA A 282 27.20 18.33 14.31
C ALA A 282 25.77 17.80 14.05
N GLN A 283 25.04 17.35 15.08
CA GLN A 283 23.57 17.22 14.98
C GLN A 283 22.90 18.51 15.50
N LYS A 284 22.87 19.56 14.69
CA LYS A 284 21.89 20.64 14.87
C LYS A 284 20.51 20.03 14.61
N GLY A 285 19.81 19.62 15.67
CA GLY A 285 18.49 19.01 15.55
C GLY A 285 17.50 19.93 14.85
N THR A 286 16.91 19.46 13.74
CA THR A 286 15.86 20.17 13.02
C THR A 286 14.56 20.17 13.85
N TRP A 287 13.92 21.33 13.97
CA TRP A 287 12.62 21.48 14.62
C TRP A 287 11.51 20.91 13.71
N ALA A 288 10.65 20.05 14.24
CA ALA A 288 9.38 19.69 13.59
C ALA A 288 8.37 20.82 13.83
N VAL A 289 7.56 21.19 12.83
CA VAL A 289 6.76 22.44 12.87
C VAL A 289 5.34 22.16 12.39
N SER A 290 4.35 22.37 13.25
CA SER A 290 2.95 22.23 12.85
C SER A 290 2.56 23.25 11.78
N GLN A 291 1.45 22.99 11.08
CA GLN A 291 0.80 24.00 10.25
C GLN A 291 0.42 25.24 11.08
N HIS A 292 0.44 26.40 10.45
CA HIS A 292 -0.04 27.64 11.03
C HIS A 292 -1.57 27.65 11.03
N VAL A 293 -2.18 27.67 12.21
CA VAL A 293 -3.64 27.72 12.34
C VAL A 293 -4.06 29.11 12.80
N SER A 294 -4.95 29.76 12.04
CA SER A 294 -5.46 31.09 12.38
C SER A 294 -6.98 31.07 12.61
N LEU A 295 -7.44 31.72 13.68
CA LEU A 295 -8.85 31.91 13.99
C LEU A 295 -9.06 33.30 14.60
N LYS A 296 -10.02 34.07 14.07
CA LYS A 296 -10.34 35.45 14.52
C LYS A 296 -9.08 36.30 14.72
N SER A 297 -8.24 36.33 13.69
CA SER A 297 -6.95 37.04 13.63
C SER A 297 -5.89 36.59 14.64
N SER A 298 -6.15 35.59 15.48
CA SER A 298 -5.11 34.96 16.31
C SER A 298 -4.48 33.80 15.54
N THR A 299 -3.15 33.66 15.60
CA THR A 299 -2.40 32.61 14.90
C THR A 299 -1.63 31.75 15.88
N PHE A 300 -1.56 30.44 15.61
CA PHE A 300 -0.90 29.43 16.43
C PHE A 300 0.05 28.60 15.59
N VAL A 301 1.21 28.27 16.18
CA VAL A 301 2.16 27.30 15.62
C VAL A 301 2.85 26.56 16.77
N ALA A 302 2.98 25.25 16.65
CA ALA A 302 3.74 24.43 17.59
C ALA A 302 5.01 23.91 16.92
N ARG A 303 6.08 23.79 17.70
CA ARG A 303 7.35 23.20 17.26
C ARG A 303 7.85 22.18 18.27
N ALA A 304 8.45 21.09 17.80
CA ALA A 304 8.97 20.04 18.65
C ALA A 304 10.43 19.70 18.31
N ILE A 305 11.28 19.60 19.34
CA ILE A 305 12.69 19.19 19.28
C ILE A 305 13.01 18.11 20.30
N SER A 306 14.06 17.31 20.08
CA SER A 306 14.50 16.28 21.03
C SER A 306 15.39 16.95 22.04
N ILE A 307 15.26 16.51 23.28
CA ILE A 307 16.01 17.03 24.40
C ILE A 307 16.47 15.84 25.22
N THR A 308 17.76 15.80 25.51
CA THR A 308 18.38 14.69 26.28
C THR A 308 18.62 15.09 27.73
N ASP A 309 18.84 16.38 27.97
CA ASP A 309 19.04 16.92 29.31
C ASP A 309 18.32 18.26 29.48
N ALA A 310 17.88 18.54 30.71
CA ALA A 310 17.11 19.73 31.04
C ALA A 310 17.90 21.03 30.81
N SER A 311 19.23 20.98 30.91
CA SER A 311 20.09 22.15 30.65
C SER A 311 20.03 22.62 29.20
N GLN A 312 19.77 21.71 28.25
CA GLN A 312 19.69 22.02 26.82
C GLN A 312 18.48 22.88 26.46
N ARG A 313 17.41 22.84 27.27
CA ARG A 313 16.16 23.59 27.01
C ARG A 313 16.43 25.06 26.68
N LYS A 314 17.21 25.74 27.53
CA LYS A 314 17.44 27.19 27.39
C LYS A 314 18.14 27.50 26.07
N VAL A 315 19.20 26.76 25.76
CA VAL A 315 19.98 26.91 24.53
C VAL A 315 19.14 26.61 23.28
N LEU A 316 18.30 25.58 23.32
CA LEU A 316 17.43 25.21 22.20
C LEU A 316 16.37 26.28 21.93
N ILE A 317 15.72 26.81 22.97
CA ILE A 317 14.73 27.87 22.83
C ILE A 317 15.38 29.17 22.32
N GLU A 318 16.52 29.57 22.86
CA GLU A 318 17.26 30.75 22.39
C GLU A 318 17.66 30.59 20.91
N SER A 319 18.21 29.43 20.54
CA SER A 319 18.53 29.12 19.15
C SER A 319 17.30 29.13 18.23
N LEU A 320 16.12 28.73 18.71
CA LEU A 320 14.89 28.76 17.94
C LEU A 320 14.43 30.20 17.66
N LEU A 321 14.49 31.06 18.69
CA LEU A 321 14.11 32.46 18.59
C LEU A 321 15.10 33.25 17.71
N ASP A 322 16.39 32.91 17.75
CA ASP A 322 17.40 33.53 16.89
C ASP A 322 17.25 33.11 15.43
N ALA A 323 16.93 31.83 15.18
CA ALA A 323 16.66 31.34 13.83
C ALA A 323 15.35 31.91 13.23
N ASN A 324 14.38 32.28 14.07
CA ASN A 324 13.07 32.77 13.64
C ASN A 324 12.71 34.07 14.38
N PRO A 325 13.15 35.24 13.87
CA PRO A 325 12.93 36.53 14.54
C PRO A 325 11.45 36.88 14.77
N ASN A 326 10.54 36.37 13.94
CA ASN A 326 9.09 36.55 14.09
C ASN A 326 8.50 35.95 15.36
N LEU A 327 9.21 35.03 16.03
CA LEU A 327 8.79 34.44 17.31
C LEU A 327 9.06 35.37 18.48
N LYS A 328 10.06 36.25 18.38
CA LYS A 328 10.35 37.26 19.40
C LYS A 328 9.23 38.30 19.49
N THR A 329 8.49 38.51 18.41
CA THR A 329 7.33 39.42 18.35
C THR A 329 6.00 38.73 18.66
N ALA A 330 6.02 37.45 19.03
CA ALA A 330 4.80 36.73 19.39
C ALA A 330 4.28 37.17 20.76
N THR A 331 2.97 37.03 20.97
CA THR A 331 2.33 37.42 22.23
C THR A 331 2.68 36.43 23.33
N HIS A 332 2.74 35.13 23.01
CA HIS A 332 3.07 34.06 23.95
C HIS A 332 3.93 33.00 23.26
N ASN A 333 4.96 32.54 23.95
CA ASN A 333 5.85 31.42 23.60
C ASN A 333 5.89 30.43 24.78
N ALA A 334 4.82 29.66 24.94
CA ALA A 334 4.73 28.63 25.96
C ALA A 334 5.60 27.42 25.58
N TRP A 335 6.13 26.70 26.56
CA TRP A 335 6.89 25.46 26.32
C TRP A 335 6.61 24.38 27.35
N ALA A 336 6.85 23.13 26.97
CA ALA A 336 6.79 21.96 27.84
C ALA A 336 7.77 20.89 27.39
N TYR A 337 8.34 20.13 28.32
CA TYR A 337 9.18 18.98 27.98
C TYR A 337 8.96 17.80 28.93
N ARG A 338 9.28 16.60 28.45
CA ARG A 338 9.32 15.36 29.24
C ARG A 338 10.67 14.67 28.99
N LEU A 339 11.38 14.30 30.05
CA LEU A 339 12.66 13.58 30.00
C LEU A 339 12.54 12.23 30.71
N ARG A 340 13.17 11.20 30.13
CA ARG A 340 13.31 9.91 30.83
C ARG A 340 14.25 10.05 32.03
N PRO A 341 14.01 9.28 33.11
CA PRO A 341 14.97 9.18 34.20
C PRO A 341 16.28 8.55 33.68
N PRO A 342 17.45 8.96 34.21
CA PRO A 342 18.72 8.32 33.87
C PRO A 342 18.68 6.82 34.24
N GLU A 343 19.24 5.96 33.38
CA GLU A 343 19.37 4.53 33.66
C GLU A 343 20.09 4.31 35.00
N GLY A 344 19.48 3.54 35.90
CA GLY A 344 20.02 3.21 37.22
C GLY A 344 19.18 3.68 38.41
N PHE A 345 18.21 4.58 38.22
CA PHE A 345 17.25 4.95 39.28
C PHE A 345 15.94 4.17 39.16
N LEU A 346 15.74 3.20 40.06
CA LEU A 346 14.49 2.46 40.24
C LEU A 346 13.32 3.43 40.57
N LYS A 347 12.29 3.44 39.72
CA LYS A 347 10.98 4.11 39.91
C LYS A 347 10.98 5.65 40.06
N GLY A 348 11.83 6.36 39.33
CA GLY A 348 11.65 7.81 39.15
C GLY A 348 10.52 8.12 38.16
N ARG A 349 9.52 8.96 38.53
CA ARG A 349 8.68 9.64 37.52
C ARG A 349 9.63 10.43 36.61
N GLY A 350 9.46 10.33 35.29
CA GLY A 350 10.21 11.17 34.34
C GLY A 350 10.12 12.65 34.72
N ARG A 351 11.15 13.43 34.39
CA ARG A 351 11.16 14.87 34.69
C ARG A 351 10.29 15.58 33.68
N GLU A 352 9.27 16.29 34.18
CA GLU A 352 8.33 17.04 33.37
C GLU A 352 8.28 18.48 33.88
N GLU A 353 8.50 19.45 32.99
CA GLU A 353 8.38 20.88 33.30
C GLU A 353 7.67 21.59 32.15
N ALA A 354 6.93 22.64 32.48
CA ALA A 354 6.26 23.49 31.51
C ALA A 354 6.20 24.95 31.97
N PHE A 355 5.94 25.83 31.02
CA PHE A 355 5.80 27.26 31.21
C PHE A 355 4.76 27.83 30.26
N ASP A 356 3.82 28.58 30.82
CA ASP A 356 2.63 29.09 30.12
C ASP A 356 2.88 30.39 29.33
N ASP A 357 3.91 31.15 29.68
CA ASP A 357 4.21 32.48 29.12
C ASP A 357 2.99 33.43 29.04
N GLY A 358 2.16 33.45 30.09
CA GLY A 358 0.95 34.29 30.17
C GLY A 358 -0.31 33.67 29.54
N GLU A 359 -0.19 32.55 28.83
CA GLU A 359 -1.32 31.76 28.33
C GLU A 359 -1.72 30.70 29.37
N SER A 360 -2.51 31.10 30.38
CA SER A 360 -2.82 30.25 31.54
C SER A 360 -3.37 28.87 31.16
N GLY A 361 -2.71 27.82 31.65
CA GLY A 361 -3.05 26.40 31.46
C GLY A 361 -2.46 25.78 30.19
N CYS A 362 -1.66 26.52 29.41
CA CYS A 362 -1.07 26.02 28.16
C CYS A 362 0.01 24.95 28.38
N GLY A 363 0.85 25.13 29.40
CA GLY A 363 1.91 24.21 29.81
C GLY A 363 1.35 22.86 30.25
N ASP A 364 0.34 22.88 31.12
CA ASP A 364 -0.36 21.68 31.57
C ASP A 364 -1.06 20.94 30.41
N LEU A 365 -1.66 21.69 29.48
CA LEU A 365 -2.24 21.14 28.27
C LEU A 365 -1.19 20.40 27.42
N MET A 366 -0.04 21.03 27.19
CA MET A 366 1.05 20.43 26.42
C MET A 366 1.58 19.17 27.12
N LEU A 367 1.81 19.21 28.44
CA LEU A 367 2.25 18.03 29.19
C LEU A 367 1.21 16.91 29.13
N LYS A 368 -0.08 17.22 29.22
CA LYS A 368 -1.16 16.24 29.06
C LYS A 368 -1.10 15.57 27.68
N VAL A 369 -1.01 16.35 26.61
CA VAL A 369 -0.91 15.83 25.23
C VAL A 369 0.35 14.98 25.06
N MET A 370 1.49 15.43 25.59
CA MET A 370 2.74 14.67 25.52
C MET A 370 2.70 13.36 26.33
N ARG A 371 1.90 13.28 27.40
CA ARG A 371 1.65 12.02 28.14
C ARG A 371 0.75 11.08 27.35
N GLU A 372 -0.30 11.60 26.73
CA GLU A 372 -1.25 10.82 25.91
C GLU A 372 -0.55 10.16 24.70
N VAL A 373 0.40 10.87 24.08
CA VAL A 373 1.18 10.36 22.93
C VAL A 373 2.47 9.63 23.37
N ASP A 374 2.72 9.54 24.68
CA ASP A 374 3.96 9.04 25.28
C ASP A 374 5.25 9.63 24.67
N ALA A 375 5.22 10.93 24.37
CA ALA A 375 6.36 11.67 23.82
C ALA A 375 7.37 11.99 24.94
N VAL A 376 8.41 11.17 25.07
CA VAL A 376 9.52 11.39 26.01
C VAL A 376 10.77 11.87 25.27
N ASP A 377 11.71 12.47 26.00
CA ASP A 377 12.93 13.11 25.48
C ASP A 377 12.63 14.17 24.40
N THR A 378 11.52 14.88 24.60
CA THR A 378 10.97 15.84 23.65
C THR A 378 10.64 17.16 24.35
N LEU A 379 10.97 18.27 23.68
CA LEU A 379 10.64 19.64 24.03
C LEU A 379 9.67 20.18 22.98
N VAL A 380 8.54 20.73 23.43
CA VAL A 380 7.55 21.40 22.58
C VAL A 380 7.50 22.87 22.94
N VAL A 381 7.45 23.73 21.92
CA VAL A 381 7.25 25.17 22.03
C VAL A 381 6.01 25.54 21.23
N LEU A 382 5.01 26.13 21.88
CA LEU A 382 3.82 26.65 21.26
C LEU A 382 3.89 28.18 21.22
N THR A 383 3.84 28.73 20.02
CA THR A 383 3.81 30.18 19.79
C THR A 383 2.41 30.63 19.39
N ARG A 384 1.93 31.71 20.02
CA ARG A 384 0.67 32.36 19.72
C ARG A 384 0.86 33.85 19.43
N TRP A 385 0.22 34.33 18.37
CA TRP A 385 -0.01 35.76 18.12
C TRP A 385 -1.47 36.10 18.41
N PHE A 386 -1.71 37.05 19.31
CA PHE A 386 -3.06 37.49 19.69
C PHE A 386 -3.65 38.46 18.68
N GLY A 387 -4.84 38.15 18.18
CA GLY A 387 -5.54 38.93 17.15
C GLY A 387 -6.50 40.01 17.64
N GLY A 388 -6.54 40.32 18.94
CA GLY A 388 -7.45 41.32 19.53
C GLY A 388 -8.79 40.78 20.03
N VAL A 389 -9.13 39.50 19.77
CA VAL A 389 -10.39 38.88 20.20
C VAL A 389 -10.15 37.65 21.07
N PHE A 390 -10.82 37.59 22.23
CA PHE A 390 -10.78 36.40 23.08
C PHE A 390 -11.47 35.22 22.42
N LEU A 391 -10.74 34.12 22.27
CA LEU A 391 -11.23 32.93 21.57
C LEU A 391 -12.08 32.00 22.45
N GLY A 392 -12.03 32.15 23.78
CA GLY A 392 -12.69 31.20 24.68
C GLY A 392 -12.22 29.75 24.40
N PRO A 393 -13.04 28.72 24.71
CA PRO A 393 -12.67 27.30 24.63
C PRO A 393 -12.00 26.84 23.32
N ASP A 394 -12.26 27.52 22.21
CA ASP A 394 -11.67 27.22 20.91
C ASP A 394 -10.14 27.31 20.89
N ARG A 395 -9.53 28.18 21.71
CA ARG A 395 -8.05 28.26 21.76
C ARG A 395 -7.46 26.93 22.21
N TRP A 396 -8.04 26.27 23.22
CA TRP A 396 -7.53 25.00 23.74
C TRP A 396 -7.57 23.90 22.67
N ARG A 397 -8.67 23.81 21.91
CA ARG A 397 -8.79 22.87 20.79
C ARG A 397 -7.71 23.11 19.73
N ILE A 398 -7.45 24.37 19.36
CA ILE A 398 -6.45 24.71 18.35
C ILE A 398 -5.04 24.41 18.85
N MET A 399 -4.72 24.77 20.10
CA MET A 399 -3.42 24.49 20.72
C MET A 399 -3.15 22.99 20.77
N SER A 400 -4.10 22.19 21.25
CA SER A 400 -3.98 20.72 21.27
C SER A 400 -3.73 20.16 19.87
N ASN A 401 -4.45 20.65 18.86
CA ASN A 401 -4.26 20.19 17.48
C ASN A 401 -2.88 20.57 16.94
N CYS A 402 -2.39 21.79 17.18
CA CYS A 402 -1.06 22.22 16.75
C CYS A 402 0.03 21.37 17.43
N VAL A 403 -0.07 21.18 18.74
CA VAL A 403 0.89 20.37 19.53
C VAL A 403 0.89 18.92 19.04
N ASN A 404 -0.29 18.31 18.86
CA ASN A 404 -0.40 16.96 18.30
C ASN A 404 0.20 16.86 16.90
N SER A 405 0.00 17.87 16.04
CA SER A 405 0.58 17.88 14.69
C SER A 405 2.11 17.96 14.73
N ALA A 406 2.69 18.83 15.57
CA ALA A 406 4.14 18.97 15.70
C ALA A 406 4.78 17.73 16.33
N LEU A 407 4.14 17.14 17.35
CA LEU A 407 4.59 15.89 17.95
C LEU A 407 4.49 14.73 16.94
N SER A 408 3.40 14.65 16.17
CA SER A 408 3.24 13.64 15.12
C SER A 408 4.32 13.76 14.06
N GLU A 409 4.64 14.97 13.60
CA GLU A 409 5.75 15.20 12.66
C GLU A 409 7.10 14.78 13.25
N ARG A 410 7.33 15.03 14.53
CA ARG A 410 8.57 14.66 15.18
C ARG A 410 8.70 13.15 15.42
N LEU A 411 7.62 12.52 15.86
CA LEU A 411 7.56 11.10 16.18
C LEU A 411 7.44 10.24 14.92
N ARG A 412 7.14 10.83 13.76
CA ARG A 412 7.36 10.20 12.45
C ARG A 412 8.86 9.97 12.26
N LYS A 413 9.32 8.79 12.65
CA LYS A 413 10.63 8.28 12.27
C LYS A 413 10.75 8.34 10.75
N THR A 414 11.61 9.20 10.22
CA THR A 414 11.93 9.22 8.79
C THR A 414 12.92 8.10 8.48
N GLY A 415 12.47 7.08 7.76
CA GLY A 415 13.25 6.49 6.66
C GLY A 415 14.20 5.31 6.92
N ILE A 416 14.51 4.91 8.16
CA ILE A 416 15.28 3.67 8.43
C ILE A 416 14.80 2.94 9.71
N ASP A 417 14.36 3.67 10.75
CA ASP A 417 13.94 3.09 12.04
C ASP A 417 12.42 2.92 12.22
N THR A 418 11.63 3.06 11.15
CA THR A 418 10.22 2.65 11.14
C THR A 418 10.15 1.13 11.21
N SER A 419 10.31 0.55 12.41
CA SER A 419 9.71 -0.74 12.68
C SER A 419 8.21 -0.56 12.46
N LEU A 420 7.64 -1.16 11.43
CA LEU A 420 6.22 -1.06 11.08
C LEU A 420 5.29 -1.68 12.16
N SER A 421 5.78 -1.91 13.38
CA SER A 421 5.11 -2.61 14.49
C SER A 421 4.50 -3.96 14.09
N GLY A 422 4.96 -4.56 12.99
CA GLY A 422 4.38 -5.77 12.40
C GLY A 422 3.09 -5.54 11.58
N GLU A 423 2.69 -4.29 11.36
CA GLU A 423 1.49 -3.96 10.57
C GLU A 423 1.79 -3.94 9.07
N ALA A 424 0.86 -4.50 8.28
CA ALA A 424 0.95 -4.43 6.83
C ALA A 424 0.65 -3.02 6.31
N VAL A 425 1.36 -2.60 5.27
CA VAL A 425 1.20 -1.28 4.65
C VAL A 425 0.93 -1.34 3.16
N TRP A 426 0.35 -0.27 2.64
CA TRP A 426 0.16 0.00 1.22
C TRP A 426 1.09 1.12 0.76
N GLY A 427 1.66 1.00 -0.43
CA GLY A 427 2.31 2.12 -1.10
C GLY A 427 1.27 3.13 -1.59
N LEU A 428 1.43 4.40 -1.22
CA LEU A 428 0.52 5.46 -1.64
C LEU A 428 0.79 5.89 -3.09
N ASP A 429 -0.29 6.04 -3.87
CA ASP A 429 -0.24 6.59 -5.22
C ASP A 429 -0.54 8.10 -5.17
N LEU A 430 0.51 8.88 -4.90
CA LEU A 430 0.40 10.34 -4.74
C LEU A 430 0.01 11.06 -6.05
N GLU A 431 0.39 10.52 -7.20
CA GLU A 431 -0.01 11.10 -8.50
C GLU A 431 -1.48 10.79 -8.79
N GLY A 432 -1.96 9.61 -8.41
CA GLY A 432 -3.38 9.26 -8.44
C GLY A 432 -4.23 10.15 -7.53
N THR A 433 -3.76 10.44 -6.30
CA THR A 433 -4.47 11.36 -5.38
C THR A 433 -4.52 12.79 -5.92
N ARG A 434 -3.40 13.30 -6.44
CA ARG A 434 -3.34 14.61 -7.09
C ARG A 434 -4.28 14.69 -8.30
N THR A 435 -4.31 13.67 -9.14
CA THR A 435 -5.16 13.67 -10.35
C THR A 435 -6.63 13.61 -9.98
N SER A 436 -7.02 12.72 -9.06
CA SER A 436 -8.41 12.60 -8.58
C SER A 436 -8.91 13.87 -7.89
N SER A 437 -8.11 14.49 -7.02
CA SER A 437 -8.46 15.75 -6.37
C SER A 437 -8.55 16.94 -7.33
N SER A 438 -7.63 17.03 -8.31
CA SER A 438 -7.70 18.08 -9.34
C SER A 438 -8.93 17.93 -10.26
N SER A 439 -9.39 16.69 -10.48
CA SER A 439 -10.65 16.41 -11.19
C SER A 439 -11.89 16.78 -10.37
N ALA A 440 -11.85 16.63 -9.04
CA ALA A 440 -12.92 17.06 -8.15
C ALA A 440 -13.00 18.60 -8.04
N ALA A 441 -11.87 19.31 -8.11
CA ALA A 441 -11.82 20.78 -8.04
C ALA A 441 -12.30 21.49 -9.33
N ARG A 442 -12.31 20.80 -10.48
CA ARG A 442 -12.74 21.36 -11.78
C ARG A 442 -14.17 21.01 -12.20
N GLY A 443 -14.91 20.26 -11.38
CA GLY A 443 -16.18 19.64 -11.75
C GLY A 443 -17.37 19.99 -10.86
N GLY A 444 -17.78 21.26 -10.82
CA GLY A 444 -19.13 21.67 -10.42
C GLY A 444 -20.17 21.45 -11.53
N GLY A 445 -20.11 20.31 -12.24
CA GLY A 445 -20.90 20.06 -13.43
C GLY A 445 -21.30 18.60 -13.57
N TYR A 446 -22.62 18.37 -13.58
CA TYR A 446 -23.22 17.07 -13.88
C TYR A 446 -22.81 16.59 -15.27
N GLY A 447 -22.27 15.36 -15.35
CA GLY A 447 -22.21 14.58 -16.58
C GLY A 447 -20.88 14.60 -17.32
N GLY A 448 -20.13 13.50 -17.20
CA GLY A 448 -18.95 13.21 -18.03
C GLY A 448 -18.29 11.91 -17.60
N GLY A 449 -18.69 10.80 -18.21
CA GLY A 449 -18.26 9.46 -17.81
C GLY A 449 -16.76 9.21 -18.00
N VAL A 450 -16.10 8.73 -16.95
CA VAL A 450 -14.82 8.02 -17.04
C VAL A 450 -15.03 6.59 -16.55
N LYS A 451 -14.79 5.64 -17.46
CA LYS A 451 -14.85 4.20 -17.23
C LYS A 451 -13.65 3.76 -16.39
N ASN A 452 -13.78 3.77 -15.06
CA ASN A 452 -13.10 2.82 -14.16
C ASN A 452 -13.48 3.11 -12.71
N GLN A 453 -14.70 2.72 -12.35
CA GLN A 453 -15.09 2.64 -10.94
C GLN A 453 -14.67 1.26 -10.43
N HIS A 454 -13.41 1.10 -10.03
CA HIS A 454 -12.97 -0.06 -9.26
C HIS A 454 -12.98 0.30 -7.77
N GLN A 455 -13.67 -0.56 -7.01
CA GLN A 455 -14.12 -0.43 -5.62
C GLN A 455 -13.11 0.19 -4.65
N SER A 456 -13.58 1.11 -3.81
CA SER A 456 -12.80 1.90 -2.84
C SER A 456 -12.30 1.06 -1.66
N THR A 457 -10.99 0.83 -1.61
CA THR A 457 -10.26 0.38 -0.40
C THR A 457 -9.34 1.46 0.18
N GLY A 458 -9.40 2.69 -0.35
CA GLY A 458 -8.67 3.84 0.18
C GLY A 458 -9.43 4.52 1.32
N VAL A 459 -8.73 4.88 2.40
CA VAL A 459 -9.21 5.88 3.37
C VAL A 459 -9.56 7.15 2.59
N VAL A 460 -10.73 7.74 2.88
CA VAL A 460 -11.34 8.87 2.15
C VAL A 460 -10.28 9.87 1.67
N GLY A 461 -10.04 9.91 0.36
CA GLY A 461 -9.14 10.89 -0.30
C GLY A 461 -7.74 10.38 -0.72
N MET A 462 -7.24 9.26 -0.18
CA MET A 462 -5.91 8.72 -0.56
C MET A 462 -6.03 7.48 -1.48
N GLN A 463 -5.26 7.45 -2.57
CA GLN A 463 -5.15 6.32 -3.49
C GLN A 463 -3.93 5.47 -3.11
N ILE A 464 -4.05 4.17 -3.33
CA ILE A 464 -2.99 3.19 -3.10
C ILE A 464 -2.59 2.51 -4.42
N HIS A 465 -1.34 2.10 -4.52
CA HIS A 465 -0.90 1.22 -5.59
C HIS A 465 -1.46 -0.18 -5.37
N ARG A 466 -2.41 -0.58 -6.22
CA ARG A 466 -3.11 -1.86 -6.10
C ARG A 466 -2.22 -3.06 -6.44
N PRO A 467 -2.17 -4.10 -5.59
CA PRO A 467 -1.32 -5.26 -5.81
C PRO A 467 -1.69 -6.05 -7.06
N GLU A 468 -2.97 -6.11 -7.44
CA GLU A 468 -3.43 -6.84 -8.62
C GLU A 468 -2.87 -6.23 -9.91
N THR A 469 -2.69 -4.90 -9.93
CA THR A 469 -2.13 -4.19 -11.09
C THR A 469 -0.65 -4.52 -11.24
N ALA A 470 0.10 -4.50 -10.14
CA ALA A 470 1.52 -4.85 -10.12
C ALA A 470 1.75 -6.31 -10.52
N ARG A 471 0.95 -7.24 -9.97
CA ARG A 471 0.99 -8.67 -10.32
C ARG A 471 0.73 -8.90 -11.81
N ASN A 472 -0.35 -8.34 -12.33
CA ASN A 472 -0.69 -8.46 -13.75
C ASN A 472 0.38 -7.84 -14.66
N TYR A 473 1.09 -6.82 -14.18
CA TYR A 473 2.19 -6.23 -14.92
C TYR A 473 3.37 -7.19 -15.03
N LEU A 474 3.76 -7.87 -13.94
CA LEU A 474 4.81 -8.89 -13.96
C LEU A 474 4.45 -10.05 -14.92
N LEU A 475 3.25 -10.62 -14.80
CA LEU A 475 2.79 -11.76 -15.61
C LEU A 475 2.79 -11.50 -17.12
N LYS A 476 2.72 -10.23 -17.54
CA LYS A 476 2.59 -9.86 -18.96
C LYS A 476 3.91 -9.40 -19.59
N SER A 477 4.98 -9.25 -18.82
CA SER A 477 6.15 -8.44 -19.21
C SER A 477 7.35 -9.22 -19.76
N PHE A 478 7.48 -10.53 -19.50
CA PHE A 478 8.70 -11.29 -19.78
C PHE A 478 8.52 -12.26 -20.96
N LEU A 479 8.98 -11.86 -22.14
CA LEU A 479 8.97 -12.73 -23.34
C LEU A 479 10.31 -13.44 -23.48
N SER A 480 10.35 -14.59 -24.15
CA SER A 480 11.63 -15.19 -24.58
C SER A 480 12.25 -14.34 -25.68
N ALA A 481 13.58 -14.21 -25.67
CA ALA A 481 14.28 -13.51 -26.74
C ALA A 481 14.14 -14.30 -28.07
N PRO A 482 13.93 -13.63 -29.21
CA PRO A 482 13.97 -14.31 -30.50
C PRO A 482 15.37 -14.90 -30.73
N GLU A 483 15.44 -16.14 -31.18
CA GLU A 483 16.70 -16.79 -31.57
C GLU A 483 17.42 -15.89 -32.59
N GLU A 484 18.56 -15.31 -32.20
CA GLU A 484 19.45 -14.68 -33.18
C GLU A 484 19.96 -15.78 -34.10
N GLN A 485 19.68 -15.65 -35.40
CA GLN A 485 20.33 -16.43 -36.46
C GLN A 485 21.83 -16.15 -36.42
N ALA A 486 22.56 -16.94 -35.63
CA ALA A 486 24.00 -17.01 -35.66
C ALA A 486 24.41 -17.68 -36.98
N GLY A 487 24.94 -16.89 -37.91
CA GLY A 487 25.54 -17.40 -39.15
C GLY A 487 25.35 -16.47 -40.34
N ALA A 488 26.13 -15.38 -40.38
CA ALA A 488 26.44 -14.75 -41.66
C ALA A 488 27.37 -15.68 -42.43
N ASP A 489 26.80 -16.62 -43.19
CA ASP A 489 27.49 -17.23 -44.32
C ASP A 489 26.57 -17.26 -45.54
N THR A 490 27.13 -16.75 -46.62
CA THR A 490 26.50 -16.46 -47.91
C THR A 490 26.03 -17.72 -48.64
N SER A 491 24.73 -17.85 -48.93
CA SER A 491 24.16 -18.37 -50.20
C SER A 491 22.62 -18.34 -50.22
N PRO A 492 21.97 -18.22 -51.40
CA PRO A 492 20.61 -17.71 -51.51
C PRO A 492 19.51 -18.78 -51.56
N SER A 493 18.33 -18.37 -51.07
CA SER A 493 16.98 -18.84 -51.40
C SER A 493 16.48 -20.18 -50.82
N THR A 494 15.57 -20.07 -49.86
CA THR A 494 14.41 -20.97 -49.75
C THR A 494 13.24 -20.17 -49.15
N PRO A 495 12.01 -20.23 -49.69
CA PRO A 495 10.92 -19.38 -49.21
C PRO A 495 10.53 -19.79 -47.79
N THR A 496 10.70 -18.86 -46.86
CA THR A 496 10.34 -19.01 -45.44
C THR A 496 8.85 -19.36 -45.32
N LYS A 497 8.57 -20.58 -44.84
CA LYS A 497 7.24 -20.96 -44.32
C LYS A 497 6.83 -19.92 -43.29
N LYS A 498 5.66 -19.30 -43.49
CA LYS A 498 4.99 -18.46 -42.48
C LYS A 498 4.74 -19.31 -41.23
N THR A 499 5.62 -19.22 -40.24
CA THR A 499 5.35 -19.74 -38.89
C THR A 499 4.09 -19.07 -38.37
N GLN A 500 3.07 -19.86 -38.06
CA GLN A 500 1.82 -19.36 -37.50
C GLN A 500 2.16 -18.61 -36.20
N LYS A 501 1.67 -17.38 -36.05
CA LYS A 501 1.82 -16.62 -34.81
C LYS A 501 1.24 -17.46 -33.66
N PRO A 502 1.99 -17.67 -32.56
CA PRO A 502 1.50 -18.43 -31.42
C PRO A 502 0.22 -17.79 -30.87
N THR A 503 -0.68 -18.63 -30.36
CA THR A 503 -1.94 -18.14 -29.77
C THR A 503 -1.66 -17.26 -28.55
N GLN A 504 -2.52 -16.28 -28.27
CA GLN A 504 -2.35 -15.38 -27.13
C GLN A 504 -2.22 -16.16 -25.80
N LYS A 505 -2.98 -17.25 -25.66
CA LYS A 505 -2.94 -18.11 -24.48
C LYS A 505 -1.58 -18.81 -24.30
N ALA A 506 -0.95 -19.24 -25.40
CA ALA A 506 0.38 -19.84 -25.36
C ALA A 506 1.43 -18.79 -24.97
N LEU A 507 1.34 -17.58 -25.53
CA LEU A 507 2.23 -16.47 -25.16
C LEU A 507 2.08 -16.04 -23.70
N ASP A 508 0.86 -16.05 -23.16
CA ASP A 508 0.63 -15.68 -21.76
C ASP A 508 1.20 -16.75 -20.80
N LEU A 509 1.09 -18.03 -21.16
CA LEU A 509 1.68 -19.14 -20.40
C LEU A 509 3.21 -19.13 -20.45
N GLU A 510 3.79 -18.86 -21.61
CA GLU A 510 5.24 -18.67 -21.77
C GLU A 510 5.77 -17.54 -20.88
N LYS A 511 5.06 -16.40 -20.82
CA LYS A 511 5.44 -15.28 -19.95
C LYS A 511 5.37 -15.63 -18.47
N GLU A 512 4.39 -16.43 -18.07
CA GLU A 512 4.22 -16.90 -16.70
C GLU A 512 5.38 -17.83 -16.29
N GLU A 513 5.78 -18.76 -17.18
CA GLU A 513 6.94 -19.62 -16.97
C GLU A 513 8.24 -18.82 -16.88
N ASN A 514 8.44 -17.86 -17.79
CA ASN A 514 9.61 -16.98 -17.80
C ASN A 514 9.70 -16.11 -16.55
N LEU A 515 8.56 -15.61 -16.05
CA LEU A 515 8.49 -14.91 -14.77
C LEU A 515 8.93 -15.82 -13.62
N GLY A 516 8.49 -17.09 -13.63
CA GLY A 516 8.87 -18.06 -12.60
C GLY A 516 10.37 -18.32 -12.54
N LEU A 517 11.03 -18.42 -13.70
CA LEU A 517 12.49 -18.55 -13.79
C LEU A 517 13.22 -17.29 -13.31
N LEU A 518 12.74 -16.11 -13.69
CA LEU A 518 13.31 -14.83 -13.22
C LEU A 518 13.21 -14.69 -11.70
N LEU A 519 12.03 -14.94 -11.12
CA LEU A 519 11.83 -14.86 -9.68
C LEU A 519 12.66 -15.91 -8.94
N GLY A 520 12.81 -17.12 -9.51
CA GLY A 520 13.74 -18.13 -9.00
C GLY A 520 15.20 -17.66 -9.00
N ALA A 521 15.66 -17.04 -10.09
CA ALA A 521 17.01 -16.49 -10.19
C ALA A 521 17.28 -15.42 -9.13
N LEU A 522 16.34 -14.48 -8.96
CA LEU A 522 16.43 -13.45 -7.94
C LEU A 522 16.41 -14.03 -6.54
N ARG A 523 15.56 -15.04 -6.29
CA ARG A 523 15.48 -15.74 -5.00
C ARG A 523 16.83 -16.33 -4.62
N LEU A 524 17.46 -17.09 -5.52
CA LEU A 524 18.79 -17.67 -5.29
C LEU A 524 19.85 -16.61 -4.98
N VAL A 525 19.84 -15.48 -5.69
CA VAL A 525 20.77 -14.37 -5.42
C VAL A 525 20.53 -13.81 -4.03
N PHE A 526 19.30 -13.39 -3.71
CA PHE A 526 19.03 -12.77 -2.41
C PHE A 526 19.27 -13.73 -1.24
N ASP A 527 18.87 -15.00 -1.37
CA ASP A 527 19.07 -16.01 -0.34
C ASP A 527 20.57 -16.26 -0.09
N SER A 528 21.41 -16.27 -1.13
CA SER A 528 22.88 -16.43 -0.98
C SER A 528 23.56 -15.31 -0.18
N TRP A 529 22.93 -14.12 -0.13
CA TRP A 529 23.46 -12.94 0.56
C TRP A 529 22.74 -12.64 1.89
N ALA A 530 21.59 -13.26 2.16
CA ALA A 530 20.71 -12.93 3.29
C ALA A 530 21.42 -13.02 4.66
N ASP A 531 22.23 -14.07 4.86
CA ASP A 531 22.95 -14.28 6.13
C ASP A 531 24.25 -13.44 6.26
N HIS A 532 24.66 -12.76 5.19
CA HIS A 532 25.97 -12.10 5.10
C HIS A 532 25.88 -10.58 5.06
N LEU A 533 24.70 -10.03 4.78
CA LEU A 533 24.46 -8.59 4.67
C LEU A 533 23.37 -8.16 5.65
N THR A 534 23.53 -6.96 6.20
CA THR A 534 22.43 -6.32 6.93
C THR A 534 21.32 -5.92 5.95
N VAL A 535 20.09 -5.78 6.45
CA VAL A 535 18.93 -5.32 5.67
C VAL A 535 19.21 -4.03 4.89
N ALA A 536 19.88 -3.06 5.51
CA ALA A 536 20.23 -1.79 4.86
C ALA A 536 21.28 -1.94 3.76
N GLU A 537 22.25 -2.84 3.92
CA GLU A 537 23.26 -3.11 2.90
C GLU A 537 22.68 -3.92 1.74
N LEU A 538 21.76 -4.85 2.03
CA LEU A 538 21.03 -5.60 1.01
C LEU A 538 20.19 -4.67 0.13
N ASP A 539 19.46 -3.71 0.72
CA ASP A 539 18.70 -2.69 -0.02
C ASP A 539 19.59 -1.84 -0.95
N ARG A 540 20.75 -1.41 -0.43
CA ARG A 540 21.73 -0.63 -1.20
C ARG A 540 22.30 -1.43 -2.37
N ARG A 541 22.68 -2.70 -2.14
CA ARG A 541 23.26 -3.57 -3.17
C ARG A 541 22.25 -4.00 -4.21
N ALA A 542 20.98 -4.20 -3.84
CA ALA A 542 19.93 -4.59 -4.77
C ALA A 542 19.79 -3.62 -5.95
N TRP A 543 19.92 -2.31 -5.71
CA TRP A 543 19.93 -1.33 -6.79
C TRP A 543 21.16 -1.44 -7.70
N ALA A 544 22.35 -1.67 -7.12
CA ALA A 544 23.57 -1.86 -7.88
C ALA A 544 23.51 -3.12 -8.76
N TRP A 545 23.00 -4.23 -8.21
CA TRP A 545 22.72 -5.47 -8.93
C TRP A 545 21.76 -5.26 -10.09
N TYR A 546 20.64 -4.59 -9.84
CA TYR A 546 19.69 -4.21 -10.90
C TYR A 546 20.39 -3.42 -12.01
N VAL A 547 21.21 -2.41 -11.67
CA VAL A 547 21.92 -1.59 -12.67
C VAL A 547 22.91 -2.41 -13.50
N ALA A 548 23.54 -3.43 -12.91
CA ALA A 548 24.49 -4.30 -13.59
C ALA A 548 23.82 -5.22 -14.64
N VAL A 549 22.63 -5.75 -14.33
CA VAL A 549 21.95 -6.75 -15.19
C VAL A 549 20.80 -6.19 -16.02
N ARG A 550 20.40 -4.92 -15.81
CA ARG A 550 19.26 -4.34 -16.53
C ARG A 550 19.46 -4.40 -18.06
N PRO A 551 18.38 -4.53 -18.84
CA PRO A 551 18.46 -4.49 -20.29
C PRO A 551 19.14 -3.21 -20.81
N ALA A 552 20.06 -3.41 -21.77
CA ALA A 552 20.62 -2.32 -22.57
C ALA A 552 19.54 -1.78 -23.52
N VAL A 553 19.28 -0.48 -23.43
CA VAL A 553 18.39 0.26 -24.34
C VAL A 553 18.99 1.62 -24.59
N ASP A 554 18.61 2.25 -25.71
CA ASP A 554 19.12 3.54 -26.16
C ASP A 554 19.06 4.62 -25.07
N SER A 555 20.02 5.54 -25.11
CA SER A 555 19.99 6.72 -24.26
C SER A 555 18.97 7.74 -24.77
N GLY A 556 18.24 8.38 -23.85
CA GLY A 556 17.30 9.45 -24.17
C GLY A 556 15.86 8.97 -24.31
N PRO A 557 14.98 9.77 -24.94
CA PRO A 557 13.56 9.43 -25.10
C PRO A 557 13.29 8.16 -25.92
N SER A 558 14.18 7.79 -26.84
CA SER A 558 14.04 6.58 -27.68
C SER A 558 14.12 5.28 -26.87
N GLY A 559 14.89 5.25 -25.79
CA GLY A 559 14.96 4.10 -24.88
C GLY A 559 13.85 4.09 -23.83
N TRP A 560 12.98 5.09 -23.78
CA TRP A 560 11.88 5.13 -22.81
C TRP A 560 10.86 4.04 -23.13
N GLY A 561 10.69 3.08 -22.22
CA GLY A 561 9.77 1.96 -22.40
C GLY A 561 10.20 0.94 -23.47
N ALA A 562 11.43 1.07 -24.00
CA ALA A 562 11.99 0.11 -24.93
C ALA A 562 12.28 -1.23 -24.23
N LYS A 563 12.07 -2.32 -24.96
CA LYS A 563 12.44 -3.67 -24.54
C LYS A 563 13.89 -3.93 -24.89
N GLY A 564 14.62 -4.57 -23.99
CA GLY A 564 15.97 -5.06 -24.27
C GLY A 564 16.14 -6.51 -23.83
N THR A 565 17.28 -7.08 -24.19
CA THR A 565 17.67 -8.45 -23.84
C THR A 565 18.15 -8.52 -22.38
N LEU A 566 17.71 -9.54 -21.66
CA LEU A 566 18.09 -9.85 -20.28
C LEU A 566 18.50 -11.33 -20.21
N ARG A 567 19.75 -11.62 -19.86
CA ARG A 567 20.22 -12.99 -19.66
C ARG A 567 20.08 -13.34 -18.18
N LEU A 568 19.33 -14.41 -17.87
CA LEU A 568 19.14 -14.81 -16.47
C LEU A 568 20.42 -15.35 -15.82
N ARG A 569 21.36 -15.87 -16.63
CA ARG A 569 22.71 -16.21 -16.17
C ARG A 569 23.44 -15.04 -15.51
N ASP A 570 23.33 -13.84 -16.07
CA ASP A 570 24.01 -12.66 -15.51
C ASP A 570 23.44 -12.30 -14.12
N ILE A 571 22.16 -12.63 -13.88
CA ILE A 571 21.54 -12.51 -12.56
C ILE A 571 22.11 -13.57 -11.62
N LEU A 572 22.15 -14.84 -12.04
CA LEU A 572 22.73 -15.93 -11.24
C LEU A 572 24.19 -15.67 -10.86
N ASP A 573 24.98 -15.05 -11.74
CA ASP A 573 26.38 -14.72 -11.49
C ASP A 573 26.57 -13.67 -10.37
N LEU A 574 25.51 -12.96 -9.96
CA LEU A 574 25.51 -12.07 -8.80
C LEU A 574 25.44 -12.80 -7.46
N ARG A 575 25.12 -14.10 -7.47
CA ARG A 575 25.09 -14.91 -6.25
C ARG A 575 26.45 -14.90 -5.58
N ARG A 576 26.46 -14.99 -4.25
CA ARG A 576 27.70 -15.18 -3.53
C ARG A 576 28.30 -16.54 -3.91
N LYS A 577 29.54 -16.53 -4.39
CA LYS A 577 30.33 -17.77 -4.57
C LYS A 577 30.85 -18.18 -3.19
N GLU A 578 30.64 -19.43 -2.82
CA GLU A 578 31.14 -20.01 -1.56
C GLU A 578 32.65 -19.84 -1.40
#